data_AF-A0A850B5A3-F1
#
_entry.id   AF-A0A850B5A3-F1
#
_cell.length_a   1.000
_cell.length_b   1.000
_cell.length_c   1.000
_cell.angle_alpha   90.00
_cell.angle_beta   90.00
_cell.angle_gamma   90.00
#
_symmetry.space_group_name_H-M   'P 1'
#
loop_
_entity.id
_entity.type
_entity.pdbx_description
1 polymer ?
#
loop_
_entity_poly.entity_id
_entity_poly.type
_entity_poly.pdbx_seq_one_letter_code
_entity_poly.pdbx_strand_id
1 'polypeptide(L)'
;MSAARAGGFFGVFFGVALLAGISGCSDGDPPAPITVYGGTAVDHGAALFHDPGVVATPLNSYSCSTCHEKSAGEAGEAILPGAPLAGATKRTSFWGGQEVDLLRSINHCLYYFMLSDTAWKADDVNARAMYAYLESLPSDSAAEQPAAFTIAYEVKDAPKGDGTRGGTLYANACANCHGQAHTGAGRLVVRAPILPEQTISEHPSPQYDDLDRRLVFVEKVRHGGFVGYGGEMPPFSVEKLSDQDLGDIIAFLGVP
;
A
#
# COMPACT_ATOMS: atom_id res chain seq x y z
N MET A 1 6.36 -11.50 -95.06
CA MET A 1 5.99 -10.54 -96.12
C MET A 1 4.62 -9.96 -95.77
N SER A 2 4.56 -8.63 -95.61
CA SER A 2 3.38 -7.72 -95.70
C SER A 2 2.10 -8.02 -94.90
N ALA A 3 1.36 -7.07 -94.34
CA ALA A 3 1.38 -5.61 -94.40
C ALA A 3 0.61 -5.01 -93.19
N ALA A 4 0.81 -3.71 -93.00
CA ALA A 4 0.27 -2.84 -91.96
C ALA A 4 -1.19 -2.39 -92.18
N ARG A 5 -1.83 -1.93 -91.07
CA ARG A 5 -2.69 -0.71 -90.90
C ARG A 5 -3.39 -0.81 -89.52
N ALA A 6 -3.16 0.07 -88.54
CA ALA A 6 -3.51 1.50 -88.39
C ALA A 6 -4.96 1.77 -87.91
N GLY A 7 -5.08 2.51 -86.80
CA GLY A 7 -6.30 3.08 -86.20
C GLY A 7 -6.61 2.43 -84.84
N GLY A 8 -6.85 3.11 -83.73
CA GLY A 8 -7.02 4.52 -83.38
C GLY A 8 -7.78 4.56 -82.04
N PHE A 9 -7.71 5.69 -81.34
CA PHE A 9 -8.58 6.14 -80.24
C PHE A 9 -8.23 5.83 -78.76
N PHE A 10 -7.96 6.96 -78.08
CA PHE A 10 -8.28 7.34 -76.69
C PHE A 10 -7.45 6.76 -75.53
N GLY A 11 -6.53 7.61 -75.07
CA GLY A 11 -5.91 7.50 -73.77
C GLY A 11 -6.88 7.79 -72.62
N VAL A 12 -6.81 6.97 -71.59
CA VAL A 12 -7.28 7.28 -70.25
C VAL A 12 -6.06 7.23 -69.34
N PHE A 13 -5.78 8.38 -68.72
CA PHE A 13 -4.71 8.56 -67.75
C PHE A 13 -5.03 7.87 -66.42
N PHE A 14 -4.01 7.17 -65.91
CA PHE A 14 -3.56 7.06 -64.51
C PHE A 14 -4.57 7.08 -63.35
N GLY A 15 -4.53 6.02 -62.54
CA GLY A 15 -5.08 6.02 -61.19
C GLY A 15 -4.89 4.68 -60.46
N VAL A 16 -3.64 4.24 -60.24
CA VAL A 16 -3.34 3.18 -59.27
C VAL A 16 -3.39 3.81 -57.88
N ALA A 17 -4.46 3.53 -57.13
CA ALA A 17 -4.52 3.82 -55.70
C ALA A 17 -4.37 2.51 -54.92
N LEU A 18 -3.15 2.27 -54.42
CA LEU A 18 -2.89 1.37 -53.29
C LEU A 18 -3.62 1.94 -52.07
N LEU A 19 -4.61 1.23 -51.54
CA LEU A 19 -5.09 1.43 -50.17
C LEU A 19 -4.48 0.33 -49.30
N ALA A 20 -3.42 0.72 -48.60
CA ALA A 20 -2.80 -0.05 -47.53
C ALA A 20 -3.78 -0.18 -46.36
N GLY A 21 -3.96 -1.41 -45.89
CA GLY A 21 -4.70 -1.71 -44.67
C GLY A 21 -3.96 -1.15 -43.46
N ILE A 22 -4.60 -0.19 -42.78
CA ILE A 22 -4.14 0.30 -41.49
C ILE A 22 -4.65 -0.69 -40.45
N SER A 23 -3.73 -1.49 -39.92
CA SER A 23 -3.91 -2.33 -38.74
C SER A 23 -4.37 -1.45 -37.57
N GLY A 24 -5.59 -1.69 -37.09
CA GLY A 24 -6.10 -1.05 -35.88
C GLY A 24 -5.23 -1.42 -34.68
N CYS A 25 -4.68 -0.40 -34.02
CA CYS A 25 -4.18 -0.53 -32.67
C CYS A 25 -5.37 -0.87 -31.77
N SER A 26 -5.25 -1.91 -30.95
CA SER A 26 -6.22 -2.24 -29.92
C SER A 26 -6.40 -1.04 -28.99
N ASP A 27 -7.61 -0.51 -28.94
CA ASP A 27 -8.05 0.40 -27.88
C ASP A 27 -7.89 -0.35 -26.55
N GLY A 28 -6.85 0.01 -25.80
CA GLY A 28 -6.78 -0.36 -24.39
C GLY A 28 -7.97 0.28 -23.68
N ASP A 29 -8.56 -0.44 -22.73
CA ASP A 29 -9.63 0.10 -21.90
C ASP A 29 -9.24 1.50 -21.39
N PRO A 30 -10.17 2.48 -21.43
CA PRO A 30 -9.87 3.80 -20.90
C PRO A 30 -9.46 3.63 -19.42
N PRO A 31 -8.37 4.29 -18.99
CA PRO A 31 -7.98 4.23 -17.58
C PRO A 31 -9.17 4.65 -16.73
N ALA A 32 -9.39 3.93 -15.63
CA ALA A 32 -10.44 4.24 -14.68
C ALA A 32 -10.40 5.75 -14.36
N PRO A 33 -11.57 6.43 -14.29
CA PRO A 33 -11.60 7.86 -14.09
C PRO A 33 -10.88 8.23 -12.80
N ILE A 34 -9.87 9.09 -12.90
CA ILE A 34 -9.25 9.72 -11.73
C ILE A 34 -10.35 10.53 -11.05
N THR A 35 -10.73 10.15 -9.83
CA THR A 35 -11.64 10.95 -9.01
C THR A 35 -10.93 12.25 -8.66
N VAL A 36 -11.20 13.32 -9.39
CA VAL A 36 -10.73 14.67 -9.03
C VAL A 36 -11.77 15.26 -8.08
N TYR A 37 -11.38 15.45 -6.82
CA TYR A 37 -12.22 16.12 -5.84
C TYR A 37 -12.22 17.63 -6.14
N GLY A 38 -13.41 18.23 -6.23
CA GLY A 38 -13.53 19.67 -6.47
C GLY A 38 -13.00 20.46 -5.26
N GLY A 39 -12.19 21.50 -5.51
CA GLY A 39 -11.60 22.32 -4.44
C GLY A 39 -10.19 22.81 -4.79
N THR A 40 -9.43 23.21 -3.76
CA THR A 40 -8.00 23.50 -3.87
C THR A 40 -7.18 22.22 -3.97
N ALA A 41 -5.88 22.33 -4.31
CA ALA A 41 -4.98 21.17 -4.28
C ALA A 41 -4.86 20.54 -2.89
N VAL A 42 -4.98 21.34 -1.83
CA VAL A 42 -4.99 20.87 -0.43
C VAL A 42 -6.26 20.05 -0.17
N ASP A 43 -7.42 20.52 -0.61
CA ASP A 43 -8.69 19.79 -0.44
C ASP A 43 -8.66 18.45 -1.18
N HIS A 44 -8.12 18.43 -2.40
CA HIS A 44 -7.94 17.20 -3.17
C HIS A 44 -7.00 16.22 -2.45
N GLY A 45 -5.85 16.68 -1.94
CA GLY A 45 -4.92 15.84 -1.20
C GLY A 45 -5.49 15.30 0.11
N ALA A 46 -6.27 16.12 0.83
CA ALA A 46 -6.96 15.71 2.05
C ALA A 46 -8.01 14.62 1.77
N ALA A 47 -8.74 14.72 0.65
CA ALA A 47 -9.67 13.69 0.22
C ALA A 47 -8.94 12.39 -0.14
N LEU A 48 -7.84 12.47 -0.92
CA LEU A 48 -7.01 11.31 -1.27
C LEU A 48 -6.48 10.57 -0.04
N PHE A 49 -6.10 11.29 1.02
CA PHE A 49 -5.59 10.69 2.26
C PHE A 49 -6.57 9.70 2.92
N HIS A 50 -7.88 9.89 2.72
CA HIS A 50 -8.94 9.05 3.26
C HIS A 50 -9.58 8.12 2.21
N ASP A 51 -9.17 8.20 0.94
CA ASP A 51 -9.84 7.52 -0.17
C ASP A 51 -9.18 6.19 -0.53
N PRO A 52 -9.82 5.04 -0.28
CA PRO A 52 -9.30 3.74 -0.75
C PRO A 52 -9.39 3.56 -2.27
N GLY A 53 -10.22 4.35 -2.96
CA GLY A 53 -10.40 4.33 -4.42
C GLY A 53 -9.24 4.96 -5.19
N VAL A 54 -8.26 5.56 -4.50
CA VAL A 54 -7.11 6.24 -5.12
C VAL A 54 -6.27 5.35 -6.04
N VAL A 55 -6.30 4.03 -5.84
CA VAL A 55 -5.59 3.00 -6.62
C VAL A 55 -6.45 2.32 -7.69
N ALA A 56 -7.70 2.77 -7.89
CA ALA A 56 -8.62 2.29 -8.93
C ALA A 56 -8.81 0.76 -9.04
N THR A 57 -8.54 0.00 -7.97
CA THR A 57 -8.77 -1.44 -7.90
C THR A 57 -9.82 -1.78 -6.83
N PRO A 58 -10.83 -2.61 -7.16
CA PRO A 58 -11.84 -3.02 -6.18
C PRO A 58 -11.30 -3.98 -5.11
N LEU A 59 -10.05 -4.45 -5.26
CA LEU A 59 -9.40 -5.35 -4.30
C LEU A 59 -8.76 -4.58 -3.12
N ASN A 60 -8.71 -3.25 -3.19
CA ASN A 60 -8.19 -2.41 -2.12
C ASN A 60 -9.33 -1.83 -1.27
N SER A 61 -9.11 -1.78 0.04
CA SER A 61 -9.95 -1.01 0.98
C SER A 61 -9.13 -0.18 1.96
N TYR A 62 -7.80 -0.17 1.79
CA TYR A 62 -6.89 0.66 2.60
C TYR A 62 -6.84 2.08 2.05
N SER A 63 -6.70 3.07 2.92
CA SER A 63 -6.32 4.44 2.57
C SER A 63 -5.04 4.81 3.33
N CYS A 64 -4.43 5.95 3.02
CA CYS A 64 -3.28 6.44 3.78
C CYS A 64 -3.63 6.56 5.29
N SER A 65 -4.84 7.05 5.58
CA SER A 65 -5.36 7.20 6.95
C SER A 65 -5.59 5.90 7.71
N THR A 66 -5.61 4.75 7.02
CA THR A 66 -5.67 3.44 7.69
C THR A 66 -4.39 3.14 8.47
N CYS A 67 -3.24 3.66 8.01
CA CYS A 67 -1.93 3.37 8.59
C CYS A 67 -1.25 4.60 9.18
N HIS A 68 -1.71 5.80 8.85
CA HIS A 68 -1.07 7.04 9.27
C HIS A 68 -2.07 7.96 9.93
N GLU A 69 -1.66 8.59 11.04
CA GLU A 69 -2.31 9.80 11.52
C GLU A 69 -1.75 11.04 10.81
N LYS A 70 -2.54 12.11 10.75
CA LYS A 70 -2.08 13.37 10.15
C LYS A 70 -1.01 14.00 11.04
N SER A 71 -1.33 14.18 12.31
CA SER A 71 -0.46 14.74 13.34
C SER A 71 -0.36 13.77 14.50
N ALA A 72 0.75 13.82 15.25
CA ALA A 72 0.95 12.93 16.38
C ALA A 72 -0.15 13.08 17.44
N GLY A 73 -0.76 11.96 17.84
CA GLY A 73 -1.79 11.90 18.87
C GLY A 73 -3.23 12.03 18.34
N GLU A 74 -3.43 12.28 17.05
CA GLU A 74 -4.77 12.33 16.46
C GLU A 74 -5.42 10.94 16.33
N ALA A 75 -4.62 9.87 16.30
CA ALA A 75 -5.13 8.49 16.30
C ALA A 75 -5.79 8.06 17.63
N GLY A 76 -5.69 8.87 18.69
CA GLY A 76 -6.20 8.52 20.01
C GLY A 76 -5.49 7.28 20.56
N GLU A 77 -6.26 6.22 20.85
CA GLU A 77 -5.72 4.96 21.37
C GLU A 77 -5.21 4.02 20.26
N ALA A 78 -5.51 4.29 18.99
CA ALA A 78 -5.09 3.42 17.90
C ALA A 78 -3.57 3.44 17.72
N ILE A 79 -2.99 2.26 17.60
CA ILE A 79 -1.56 2.08 17.36
C ILE A 79 -1.40 1.83 15.87
N LEU A 80 -1.04 2.89 15.14
CA LEU A 80 -0.86 2.82 13.70
C LEU A 80 0.58 2.46 13.32
N PRO A 81 0.80 1.62 12.29
CA PRO A 81 2.12 1.18 11.87
C PRO A 81 2.94 2.30 11.20
N GLY A 82 2.25 3.27 10.58
CA GLY A 82 2.86 4.43 9.94
C GLY A 82 3.16 5.57 10.92
N ALA A 83 4.21 6.32 10.64
CA ALA A 83 4.50 7.55 11.37
C ALA A 83 3.46 8.65 11.06
N PRO A 84 3.23 9.62 11.97
CA PRO A 84 2.48 10.83 11.65
C PRO A 84 3.02 11.52 10.38
N LEU A 85 2.14 12.15 9.60
CA LEU A 85 2.53 12.76 8.31
C LEU A 85 2.86 14.25 8.38
N ALA A 86 2.52 14.95 9.46
CA ALA A 86 2.96 16.31 9.71
C ALA A 86 4.49 16.43 9.59
N GLY A 87 4.96 17.40 8.81
CA GLY A 87 6.38 17.62 8.55
C GLY A 87 7.02 16.66 7.53
N ALA A 88 6.27 15.71 6.96
CA ALA A 88 6.83 14.71 6.05
C ALA A 88 7.54 15.29 4.82
N THR A 89 7.11 16.47 4.32
CA THR A 89 7.76 17.15 3.19
C THR A 89 9.13 17.75 3.52
N LYS A 90 9.48 17.85 4.81
CA LYS A 90 10.77 18.38 5.29
C LYS A 90 11.72 17.28 5.79
N ARG A 91 11.24 16.04 5.94
CA ARG A 91 12.06 14.90 6.35
C ARG A 91 13.10 14.58 5.29
N THR A 92 14.30 14.22 5.76
CA THR A 92 15.42 13.85 4.88
C THR A 92 15.42 12.38 4.49
N SER A 93 14.62 11.54 5.15
CA SER A 93 14.48 10.13 4.84
C SER A 93 13.16 9.52 5.33
N PHE A 94 12.82 8.37 4.76
CA PHE A 94 11.61 7.59 4.96
C PHE A 94 11.95 6.11 5.12
N TRP A 95 10.99 5.30 5.58
CA TRP A 95 11.14 3.85 5.72
C TRP A 95 12.39 3.43 6.52
N GLY A 96 12.61 4.07 7.67
CA GLY A 96 13.79 3.79 8.50
C GLY A 96 15.13 4.20 7.85
N GLY A 97 15.11 5.17 6.94
CA GLY A 97 16.30 5.65 6.24
C GLY A 97 16.57 4.97 4.90
N GLN A 98 15.73 4.03 4.45
CA GLN A 98 15.92 3.27 3.21
C GLN A 98 15.52 4.05 1.95
N GLU A 99 14.76 5.13 2.09
CA GLU A 99 14.35 6.00 0.98
C GLU A 99 14.55 7.47 1.38
N VAL A 100 14.89 8.30 0.40
CA VAL A 100 15.14 9.75 0.56
C VAL A 100 14.19 10.61 -0.28
N ASP A 101 13.46 9.99 -1.21
CA ASP A 101 12.45 10.64 -2.04
C ASP A 101 11.03 10.37 -1.51
N LEU A 102 10.29 11.44 -1.20
CA LEU A 102 8.93 11.34 -0.67
C LEU A 102 7.96 10.74 -1.70
N LEU A 103 8.08 11.09 -2.99
CA LEU A 103 7.20 10.55 -4.02
C LEU A 103 7.44 9.04 -4.21
N ARG A 104 8.69 8.59 -4.22
CA ARG A 104 9.00 7.16 -4.24
C ARG A 104 8.48 6.46 -3.00
N SER A 105 8.57 7.09 -1.83
CA SER A 105 8.01 6.56 -0.58
C SER A 105 6.49 6.39 -0.64
N ILE A 106 5.78 7.37 -1.20
CA ILE A 106 4.32 7.29 -1.45
C ILE A 106 4.02 6.16 -2.43
N ASN A 107 4.78 6.04 -3.52
CA ASN A 107 4.59 4.97 -4.51
C ASN A 107 4.85 3.57 -3.93
N HIS A 108 5.82 3.41 -3.01
CA HIS A 108 5.99 2.16 -2.28
C HIS A 108 4.74 1.82 -1.45
N CYS A 109 4.12 2.80 -0.78
CA CYS A 109 2.88 2.58 -0.05
C CYS A 109 1.74 2.13 -0.98
N LEU A 110 1.55 2.85 -2.10
CA LEU A 110 0.52 2.53 -3.09
C LEU A 110 0.70 1.10 -3.65
N TYR A 111 1.94 0.71 -3.95
CA TYR A 111 2.26 -0.61 -4.49
C TYR A 111 2.12 -1.72 -3.45
N TYR A 112 2.87 -1.67 -2.35
CA TYR A 112 2.99 -2.78 -1.41
C TYR A 112 1.75 -3.00 -0.54
N PHE A 113 0.96 -1.95 -0.28
CA PHE A 113 -0.13 -2.03 0.71
C PHE A 113 -1.50 -1.73 0.11
N MET A 114 -1.55 -0.92 -0.95
CA MET A 114 -2.80 -0.52 -1.61
C MET A 114 -3.00 -1.18 -2.98
N LEU A 115 -2.11 -2.07 -3.42
CA LEU A 115 -2.27 -2.86 -4.65
C LEU A 115 -2.28 -2.05 -5.95
N SER A 116 -1.68 -0.87 -5.97
CA SER A 116 -1.46 -0.13 -7.21
C SER A 116 -0.39 -0.81 -8.05
N ASP A 117 -0.65 -1.05 -9.34
CA ASP A 117 0.38 -1.42 -10.32
C ASP A 117 1.01 -0.20 -11.00
N THR A 118 0.45 0.99 -10.75
CA THR A 118 0.82 2.23 -11.41
C THR A 118 1.38 3.21 -10.39
N ALA A 119 2.61 3.66 -10.62
CA ALA A 119 3.27 4.69 -9.82
C ALA A 119 2.84 6.08 -10.28
N TRP A 120 2.61 6.98 -9.33
CA TRP A 120 2.44 8.40 -9.61
C TRP A 120 3.73 9.04 -10.08
N LYS A 121 3.59 10.00 -11.00
CA LYS A 121 4.63 10.90 -11.48
C LYS A 121 4.51 12.27 -10.83
N ALA A 122 5.60 13.03 -10.83
CA ALA A 122 5.65 14.36 -10.20
C ALA A 122 4.66 15.38 -10.83
N ASP A 123 4.26 15.17 -12.08
CA ASP A 123 3.30 16.00 -12.78
C ASP A 123 1.84 15.54 -12.65
N ASP A 124 1.60 14.38 -12.05
CA ASP A 124 0.25 13.90 -11.79
C ASP A 124 -0.48 14.79 -10.79
N VAL A 125 -1.77 15.00 -11.05
CA VAL A 125 -2.65 15.83 -10.19
C VAL A 125 -2.69 15.28 -8.76
N ASN A 126 -2.76 13.95 -8.60
CA ASN A 126 -2.81 13.32 -7.29
C ASN A 126 -1.51 13.49 -6.50
N ALA A 127 -0.35 13.35 -7.15
CA ALA A 127 0.94 13.56 -6.51
C ALA A 127 1.08 15.01 -6.01
N ARG A 128 0.76 15.99 -6.87
CA ARG A 128 0.83 17.41 -6.52
C ARG A 128 -0.10 17.78 -5.38
N ALA A 129 -1.33 17.27 -5.41
CA ALA A 129 -2.31 17.51 -4.37
C ALA A 129 -1.93 16.86 -3.04
N MET A 130 -1.42 15.63 -3.06
CA MET A 130 -0.89 14.98 -1.86
C MET A 130 0.25 15.79 -1.25
N TYR A 131 1.20 16.28 -2.06
CA TYR A 131 2.26 17.18 -1.57
C TYR A 131 1.70 18.47 -0.97
N ALA A 132 0.76 19.13 -1.65
CA ALA A 132 0.13 20.35 -1.15
C ALA A 132 -0.56 20.12 0.21
N TYR A 133 -1.27 19.00 0.35
CA TYR A 133 -1.90 18.62 1.62
C TYR A 133 -0.85 18.33 2.71
N LEU A 134 0.16 17.53 2.43
CA LEU A 134 1.23 17.22 3.41
C LEU A 134 2.00 18.47 3.85
N GLU A 135 2.25 19.42 2.95
CA GLU A 135 2.88 20.71 3.29
C GLU A 135 1.94 21.63 4.10
N SER A 136 0.62 21.46 3.98
CA SER A 136 -0.35 22.24 4.75
C SER A 136 -0.52 21.76 6.20
N LEU A 137 -0.07 20.54 6.52
CA LEU A 137 -0.19 19.98 7.86
C LEU A 137 0.70 20.77 8.84
N PRO A 138 0.17 21.21 9.99
CA PRO A 138 0.97 21.89 11.00
C PRO A 138 2.11 20.99 11.51
N SER A 139 3.34 21.47 11.46
CA SER A 139 4.52 20.76 11.99
C SER A 139 5.36 21.66 12.87
N ASP A 140 6.07 21.04 13.80
CA ASP A 140 7.19 21.64 14.50
C ASP A 140 8.51 21.00 14.02
N SER A 141 9.64 21.49 14.54
CA SER A 141 10.95 21.00 14.15
C SER A 141 11.19 19.52 14.47
N ALA A 142 10.45 18.95 15.43
CA ALA A 142 10.53 17.53 15.77
C ALA A 142 9.78 16.67 14.74
N ALA A 143 8.58 17.07 14.34
CA ALA A 143 7.78 16.38 13.31
C ALA A 143 8.44 16.37 11.92
N GLU A 144 9.29 17.36 11.65
CA GLU A 144 10.08 17.51 10.43
C GLU A 144 11.33 16.61 10.38
N GLN A 145 11.73 15.98 11.50
CA GLN A 145 12.81 15.00 11.49
C GLN A 145 12.33 13.64 10.95
N PRO A 146 13.23 12.82 10.37
CA PRO A 146 12.91 11.43 10.07
C PRO A 146 12.34 10.72 11.30
N ALA A 147 11.20 10.05 11.11
CA ALA A 147 10.57 9.30 12.19
C ALA A 147 11.44 8.08 12.56
N ALA A 148 11.56 7.81 13.86
CA ALA A 148 12.18 6.58 14.34
C ALA A 148 11.38 5.38 13.81
N PHE A 149 12.07 4.48 13.12
CA PHE A 149 11.48 3.29 12.51
C PHE A 149 12.54 2.20 12.43
N THR A 150 12.71 1.45 13.52
CA THR A 150 13.65 0.34 13.54
C THR A 150 13.01 -0.91 12.95
N ILE A 151 13.59 -1.40 11.84
CA ILE A 151 13.25 -2.70 11.26
C ILE A 151 14.03 -3.77 12.01
N ALA A 152 13.32 -4.67 12.69
CA ALA A 152 13.92 -5.77 13.43
C ALA A 152 14.21 -6.96 12.51
N TYR A 153 15.29 -6.90 11.71
CA TYR A 153 15.65 -7.93 10.72
C TYR A 153 15.86 -9.34 11.30
N GLU A 154 16.23 -9.45 12.58
CA GLU A 154 16.39 -10.72 13.27
C GLU A 154 15.08 -11.07 13.97
N VAL A 155 14.41 -12.13 13.52
CA VAL A 155 13.19 -12.63 14.17
C VAL A 155 13.58 -13.38 15.44
N LYS A 156 13.11 -12.89 16.58
CA LYS A 156 13.28 -13.51 17.90
C LYS A 156 11.93 -13.85 18.47
N ASP A 157 11.87 -14.88 19.31
CA ASP A 157 10.65 -15.18 20.04
C ASP A 157 10.28 -13.97 20.92
N ALA A 158 9.00 -13.64 20.93
CA ALA A 158 8.50 -12.59 21.78
C ALA A 158 8.56 -13.04 23.25
N PRO A 159 8.83 -12.13 24.19
CA PRO A 159 8.73 -12.42 25.61
C PRO A 159 7.38 -13.02 26.00
N LYS A 160 7.35 -13.71 27.15
CA LYS A 160 6.08 -14.18 27.72
C LYS A 160 5.16 -12.98 27.99
N GLY A 161 3.92 -13.08 27.50
CA GLY A 161 2.95 -12.00 27.58
C GLY A 161 1.85 -12.14 28.63
N ASP A 162 1.14 -11.03 28.85
CA ASP A 162 -0.14 -10.92 29.56
C ASP A 162 -1.29 -10.80 28.54
N GLY A 163 -2.11 -11.84 28.43
CA GLY A 163 -3.24 -11.85 27.49
C GLY A 163 -4.33 -10.82 27.78
N THR A 164 -4.44 -10.30 29.01
CA THR A 164 -5.41 -9.23 29.32
C THR A 164 -4.95 -7.92 28.67
N ARG A 165 -3.67 -7.58 28.86
CA ARG A 165 -3.05 -6.43 28.19
C ARG A 165 -3.03 -6.62 26.67
N GLY A 166 -2.77 -7.85 26.22
CA GLY A 166 -2.78 -8.24 24.81
C GLY A 166 -4.10 -8.01 24.11
N GLY A 167 -5.23 -8.21 24.78
CA GLY A 167 -6.56 -7.94 24.22
C GLY A 167 -6.77 -6.46 23.88
N THR A 168 -6.36 -5.56 24.77
CA THR A 168 -6.40 -4.11 24.51
C THR A 168 -5.45 -3.73 23.38
N LEU A 169 -4.23 -4.26 23.38
CA LEU A 169 -3.26 -4.00 22.32
C LEU A 169 -3.76 -4.49 20.95
N TYR A 170 -4.39 -5.67 20.90
CA TYR A 170 -4.99 -6.19 19.67
C TYR A 170 -6.09 -5.28 19.15
N ALA A 171 -6.98 -4.81 20.03
CA ALA A 171 -8.05 -3.89 19.65
C ALA A 171 -7.48 -2.59 19.02
N ASN A 172 -6.37 -2.10 19.56
CA ASN A 172 -5.78 -0.83 19.16
C ASN A 172 -4.87 -0.92 17.94
N ALA A 173 -4.17 -2.05 17.74
CA ALA A 173 -3.15 -2.21 16.70
C ALA A 173 -3.59 -3.12 15.53
N CYS A 174 -4.43 -4.11 15.79
CA CYS A 174 -4.68 -5.21 14.85
C CYS A 174 -6.11 -5.21 14.30
N ALA A 175 -7.10 -4.94 15.16
CA ALA A 175 -8.52 -5.16 14.85
C ALA A 175 -9.05 -4.27 13.73
N ASN A 176 -8.49 -3.08 13.51
CA ASN A 176 -8.88 -2.20 12.41
C ASN A 176 -8.61 -2.81 11.03
N CYS A 177 -7.67 -3.74 10.93
CA CYS A 177 -7.35 -4.46 9.69
C CYS A 177 -7.91 -5.89 9.72
N HIS A 178 -7.68 -6.60 10.83
CA HIS A 178 -7.97 -8.03 10.95
C HIS A 178 -9.35 -8.35 11.52
N GLY A 179 -10.11 -7.36 11.99
CA GLY A 179 -11.42 -7.55 12.63
C GLY A 179 -11.31 -8.07 14.06
N GLN A 180 -12.42 -8.62 14.58
CA GLN A 180 -12.44 -9.26 15.88
C GLN A 180 -11.51 -10.49 15.91
N ALA A 181 -10.75 -10.64 17.01
CA ALA A 181 -9.92 -11.82 17.23
C ALA A 181 -10.74 -13.11 17.08
N HIS A 182 -10.08 -14.18 16.61
CA HIS A 182 -10.63 -15.51 16.37
C HIS A 182 -11.70 -15.65 15.27
N THR A 183 -12.32 -14.56 14.85
CA THR A 183 -13.47 -14.61 13.92
C THR A 183 -13.26 -13.79 12.65
N GLY A 184 -12.42 -12.76 12.71
CA GLY A 184 -12.23 -11.79 11.64
C GLY A 184 -13.47 -10.94 11.36
N ALA A 185 -14.47 -10.95 12.24
CA ALA A 185 -15.68 -10.18 12.06
C ALA A 185 -15.33 -8.68 12.01
N GLY A 186 -15.77 -7.99 10.96
CA GLY A 186 -15.44 -6.58 10.75
C GLY A 186 -14.06 -6.30 10.16
N ARG A 187 -13.32 -7.32 9.69
CA ARG A 187 -12.04 -7.12 9.00
C ARG A 187 -12.18 -6.21 7.79
N LEU A 188 -11.15 -5.40 7.54
CA LEU A 188 -11.16 -4.38 6.48
C LEU A 188 -11.17 -5.00 5.07
N VAL A 189 -10.46 -6.11 4.90
CA VAL A 189 -10.38 -6.85 3.63
C VAL A 189 -10.40 -8.35 3.87
N VAL A 190 -10.90 -9.10 2.90
CA VAL A 190 -10.94 -10.58 2.96
C VAL A 190 -9.53 -11.20 3.04
N ARG A 191 -8.53 -10.54 2.47
CA ARG A 191 -7.13 -10.98 2.49
C ARG A 191 -6.43 -10.77 3.83
N ALA A 192 -7.01 -10.01 4.76
CA ALA A 192 -6.49 -9.93 6.12
C ALA A 192 -6.84 -11.25 6.83
N PRO A 193 -5.85 -12.02 7.30
CA PRO A 193 -6.09 -13.32 7.90
C PRO A 193 -6.91 -13.20 9.18
N ILE A 194 -7.72 -14.22 9.45
CA ILE A 194 -8.36 -14.41 10.75
C ILE A 194 -7.27 -14.84 11.75
N LEU A 195 -7.08 -14.03 12.80
CA LEU A 195 -5.99 -14.23 13.75
C LEU A 195 -6.46 -14.92 15.03
N PRO A 196 -5.77 -15.99 15.48
CA PRO A 196 -4.60 -16.63 14.86
C PRO A 196 -4.92 -17.80 13.90
N GLU A 197 -6.19 -18.20 13.76
CA GLU A 197 -6.64 -19.48 13.18
C GLU A 197 -6.09 -19.73 11.79
N GLN A 198 -6.18 -18.72 10.92
CA GLN A 198 -5.75 -18.88 9.54
C GLN A 198 -4.23 -19.05 9.47
N THR A 199 -3.47 -18.26 10.23
CA THR A 199 -2.01 -18.40 10.31
C THR A 199 -1.62 -19.78 10.84
N ILE A 200 -2.28 -20.29 11.89
CA ILE A 200 -1.99 -21.64 12.42
C ILE A 200 -2.36 -22.73 11.41
N SER A 201 -3.47 -22.56 10.68
CA SER A 201 -3.89 -23.50 9.63
C SER A 201 -2.92 -23.53 8.45
N GLU A 202 -2.32 -22.39 8.10
CA GLU A 202 -1.33 -22.27 7.03
C GLU A 202 0.06 -22.80 7.45
N HIS A 203 0.30 -22.94 8.76
CA HIS A 203 1.55 -23.42 9.36
C HIS A 203 1.29 -24.65 10.27
N PRO A 204 0.88 -25.80 9.67
CA PRO A 204 0.43 -26.96 10.43
C PRO A 204 1.59 -27.72 11.09
N SER A 205 1.25 -28.45 12.15
CA SER A 205 2.13 -29.44 12.78
C SER A 205 2.09 -30.74 11.97
N PRO A 206 3.20 -31.48 11.85
CA PRO A 206 4.50 -31.26 12.49
C PRO A 206 5.48 -30.40 11.67
N GLN A 207 5.05 -29.79 10.56
CA GLN A 207 5.93 -29.00 9.69
C GLN A 207 6.45 -27.73 10.37
N TYR A 208 5.61 -27.14 11.23
CA TYR A 208 5.94 -26.01 12.09
C TYR A 208 5.70 -26.44 13.53
N ASP A 209 6.74 -26.36 14.36
CA ASP A 209 6.58 -26.52 15.79
C ASP A 209 5.98 -25.23 16.43
N ASP A 210 5.77 -25.26 17.74
CA ASP A 210 5.14 -24.13 18.43
C ASP A 210 6.04 -22.88 18.38
N LEU A 211 7.37 -23.04 18.45
CA LEU A 211 8.29 -21.93 18.32
C LEU A 211 8.26 -21.36 16.90
N ASP A 212 8.28 -22.21 15.87
CA ASP A 212 8.20 -21.76 14.48
C ASP A 212 6.92 -20.94 14.24
N ARG A 213 5.79 -21.38 14.78
CA ARG A 213 4.51 -20.66 14.68
C ARG A 213 4.58 -19.29 15.35
N ARG A 214 5.15 -19.19 16.55
CA ARG A 214 5.36 -17.91 17.24
C ARG A 214 6.25 -16.98 16.42
N LEU A 215 7.35 -17.50 15.87
CA LEU A 215 8.28 -16.73 15.04
C LEU A 215 7.61 -16.23 13.76
N VAL A 216 6.71 -17.00 13.13
CA VAL A 216 5.91 -16.53 12.00
C VAL A 216 5.06 -15.32 12.39
N PHE A 217 4.42 -15.31 13.57
CA PHE A 217 3.67 -14.13 14.04
C PHE A 217 4.59 -12.93 14.23
N VAL A 218 5.76 -13.11 14.84
CA VAL A 218 6.73 -12.02 15.03
C VAL A 218 7.19 -11.47 13.69
N GLU A 219 7.56 -12.35 12.77
CA GLU A 219 8.00 -12.00 11.44
C GLU A 219 6.93 -11.18 10.70
N LYS A 220 5.68 -11.64 10.65
CA LYS A 220 4.60 -10.92 9.94
C LYS A 220 4.37 -9.51 10.49
N VAL A 221 4.52 -9.32 11.80
CA VAL A 221 4.38 -8.01 12.46
C VAL A 221 5.59 -7.10 12.21
N ARG A 222 6.81 -7.63 12.25
CA ARG A 222 8.06 -6.85 12.20
C ARG A 222 8.53 -6.54 10.79
N HIS A 223 8.30 -7.45 9.86
CA HIS A 223 8.89 -7.42 8.54
C HIS A 223 7.92 -6.92 7.47
N GLY A 224 6.68 -7.40 7.52
CA GLY A 224 5.75 -7.26 6.39
C GLY A 224 6.38 -7.71 5.07
N GLY A 225 5.87 -7.20 3.94
CA GLY A 225 6.46 -7.40 2.61
C GLY A 225 7.79 -6.66 2.39
N PHE A 226 8.24 -5.85 3.35
CA PHE A 226 9.36 -4.90 3.19
C PHE A 226 10.74 -5.58 3.07
N VAL A 227 10.89 -6.76 3.65
CA VAL A 227 12.14 -7.55 3.59
C VAL A 227 11.98 -8.83 2.77
N GLY A 228 10.99 -8.87 1.87
CA GLY A 228 10.80 -9.97 0.92
C GLY A 228 10.10 -11.21 1.48
N TYR A 229 9.70 -11.19 2.76
CA TYR A 229 8.87 -12.23 3.35
C TYR A 229 7.40 -11.91 3.07
N GLY A 230 6.67 -12.85 2.45
CA GLY A 230 5.38 -12.56 1.81
C GLY A 230 4.33 -11.91 2.72
N GLY A 231 3.42 -11.16 2.11
CA GLY A 231 2.30 -10.50 2.77
C GLY A 231 2.29 -8.98 2.54
N GLU A 232 1.10 -8.40 2.61
CA GLU A 232 0.85 -6.97 2.36
C GLU A 232 0.56 -6.23 3.69
N MET A 233 1.02 -6.80 4.81
CA MET A 233 0.90 -6.18 6.12
C MET A 233 1.99 -5.11 6.28
N PRO A 234 1.63 -3.87 6.65
CA PRO A 234 2.63 -2.86 6.99
C PRO A 234 3.40 -3.26 8.26
N PRO A 235 4.73 -3.13 8.28
CA PRO A 235 5.52 -3.48 9.46
C PRO A 235 5.28 -2.52 10.62
N PHE A 236 5.15 -3.08 11.83
CA PHE A 236 5.22 -2.32 13.08
C PHE A 236 6.66 -2.25 13.57
N SER A 237 7.20 -1.04 13.66
CA SER A 237 8.49 -0.82 14.28
C SER A 237 8.46 -1.10 15.78
N VAL A 238 9.63 -1.31 16.38
CA VAL A 238 9.76 -1.54 17.83
C VAL A 238 9.34 -0.33 18.67
N GLU A 239 9.41 0.87 18.09
CA GLU A 239 8.95 2.11 18.73
C GLU A 239 7.42 2.23 18.76
N LYS A 240 6.73 1.62 17.79
CA LYS A 240 5.26 1.62 17.72
C LYS A 240 4.63 0.46 18.48
N LEU A 241 5.26 -0.71 18.44
CA LEU A 241 4.82 -1.90 19.15
C LEU A 241 6.06 -2.56 19.75
N SER A 242 6.24 -2.54 21.07
CA SER A 242 7.42 -3.14 21.69
C SER A 242 7.37 -4.68 21.60
N ASP A 243 8.50 -5.35 21.84
CA ASP A 243 8.52 -6.82 21.86
C ASP A 243 7.63 -7.40 22.97
N GLN A 244 7.53 -6.71 24.11
CA GLN A 244 6.61 -7.11 25.17
C GLN A 244 5.15 -6.94 24.74
N ASP A 245 4.79 -5.88 24.02
CA ASP A 245 3.43 -5.71 23.49
C ASP A 245 3.05 -6.83 22.53
N LEU A 246 4.00 -7.23 21.68
CA LEU A 246 3.83 -8.35 20.78
C LEU A 246 3.69 -9.67 21.55
N GLY A 247 4.48 -9.88 22.60
CA GLY A 247 4.34 -11.03 23.51
C GLY A 247 2.95 -11.10 24.15
N ASP A 248 2.42 -9.97 24.60
CA ASP A 248 1.07 -9.85 25.17
C ASP A 248 -0.01 -10.19 24.15
N ILE A 249 0.09 -9.66 22.91
CA ILE A 249 -0.84 -9.98 21.81
C ILE A 249 -0.80 -11.48 21.48
N ILE A 250 0.38 -12.08 21.37
CA ILE A 250 0.57 -13.51 21.12
C ILE A 250 -0.09 -14.33 22.24
N ALA A 251 0.07 -13.92 23.51
CA ALA A 251 -0.57 -14.55 24.65
C ALA A 251 -2.10 -14.41 24.61
N PHE A 252 -2.63 -13.24 24.22
CA PHE A 252 -4.06 -13.00 24.05
C PHE A 252 -4.68 -13.89 22.96
N LEU A 253 -4.01 -13.97 21.81
CA LEU A 253 -4.45 -14.80 20.69
C LEU A 253 -4.33 -16.30 20.97
N GLY A 254 -3.60 -16.70 22.02
CA GLY A 254 -3.37 -18.12 22.32
C GLY A 254 -2.55 -18.82 21.24
N VAL A 255 -1.64 -18.10 20.60
CA VAL A 255 -0.62 -18.71 19.74
C VAL A 255 0.23 -19.62 20.65
N PRO A 256 0.43 -20.90 20.27
CA PRO A 256 1.04 -21.90 21.13
C PRO A 256 2.45 -21.55 21.58
#